data_AF-A0AAV0Y759-F1
#
_entry.id   AF-A0AAV0Y759-F1
#
_cell.length_a   1.000
_cell.length_b   1.000
_cell.length_c   1.000
_cell.angle_alpha   90.00
_cell.angle_beta   90.00
_cell.angle_gamma   90.00
#
_symmetry.space_group_name_H-M   'P 1'
#
loop_
_entity.id
_entity.type
_entity.pdbx_description
1 polymer ?
#
loop_
_entity_poly.entity_id
_entity_poly.type
_entity_poly.pdbx_seq_one_letter_code
_entity_poly.pdbx_strand_id
1 'polypeptide(L)'
;MIYLWLTNSDTATIQREVNISTETAVAYTEYFRDVATKIMNHDYLMIGNEHDIVEVDETHLFRAKYNVGRVMAWHAVWLFGN
;
A
#
# COMPACT_ATOMS: atom_id res chain seq x y z
N MET A 1 -12.42 15.04 5.82
CA MET A 1 -12.54 13.86 4.94
C MET A 1 -11.19 13.29 4.54
N ILE A 2 -10.32 14.02 3.83
CA ILE A 2 -8.97 13.52 3.45
C ILE A 2 -8.13 13.10 4.67
N TYR A 3 -8.19 13.84 5.76
CA TYR A 3 -7.53 13.48 7.02
C TYR A 3 -7.95 12.09 7.53
N LEU A 4 -9.26 11.81 7.54
CA LEU A 4 -9.80 10.51 7.99
C LEU A 4 -9.39 9.37 7.06
N TRP A 5 -9.34 9.65 5.75
CA TRP A 5 -8.83 8.70 4.76
C TRP A 5 -7.35 8.38 4.98
N LEU A 6 -6.52 9.39 5.29
CA LEU A 6 -5.10 9.23 5.61
C LEU A 6 -4.87 8.46 6.91
N THR A 7 -5.76 8.58 7.89
CA THR A 7 -5.70 7.81 9.14
C THR A 7 -6.32 6.41 9.03
N ASN A 8 -6.60 5.93 7.81
CA ASN A 8 -7.22 4.63 7.55
C ASN A 8 -8.56 4.40 8.27
N SER A 9 -9.37 5.44 8.43
CA SER A 9 -10.73 5.29 8.96
C SER A 9 -11.63 4.58 7.94
N ASP A 10 -12.57 3.76 8.42
CA ASP A 10 -13.54 3.11 7.56
C ASP A 10 -14.56 4.10 6.94
N THR A 11 -15.19 3.69 5.84
CA THR A 11 -16.15 4.53 5.10
C THR A 11 -17.35 4.94 5.96
N ALA A 12 -17.78 4.10 6.91
CA ALA A 12 -18.88 4.39 7.82
C ALA A 12 -18.54 5.52 8.80
N THR A 13 -17.30 5.54 9.31
CA THR A 13 -16.77 6.60 10.15
C THR A 13 -16.68 7.89 9.36
N ILE A 14 -16.14 7.84 8.14
CA ILE A 14 -16.05 9.02 7.26
C ILE A 14 -17.45 9.59 6.98
N GLN A 15 -18.42 8.73 6.67
CA GLN A 15 -19.80 9.11 6.42
C GLN A 15 -20.41 9.83 7.63
N ARG A 16 -20.23 9.26 8.83
CA ARG A 16 -20.78 9.81 10.08
C ARG A 16 -20.15 11.14 10.47
N GLU A 17 -18.83 11.23 10.43
CA GLU A 17 -18.09 12.43 10.88
C GLU A 17 -18.27 13.61 9.92
N VAL A 18 -18.44 13.34 8.62
CA VAL A 18 -18.57 14.38 7.58
C VAL A 18 -20.04 14.63 7.22
N ASN A 19 -20.96 13.77 7.68
CA ASN A 19 -22.40 13.82 7.42
C ASN A 19 -22.74 13.89 5.91
N ILE A 20 -22.20 12.94 5.16
CA ILE A 20 -22.40 12.81 3.70
C ILE A 20 -23.08 11.48 3.36
N SER A 21 -23.53 11.34 2.11
CA SER A 21 -24.06 10.06 1.63
C SER A 21 -22.95 9.03 1.47
N THR A 22 -23.31 7.74 1.53
CA THR A 22 -22.37 6.64 1.32
C THR A 22 -21.73 6.71 -0.07
N GLU A 23 -22.52 7.02 -1.09
CA GLU A 23 -22.05 7.16 -2.48
C GLU A 23 -21.01 8.27 -2.59
N THR A 24 -21.25 9.39 -1.90
CA THR A 24 -20.33 10.52 -1.86
C THR A 24 -19.03 10.14 -1.15
N ALA A 25 -19.12 9.45 0.00
CA ALA A 25 -17.95 8.99 0.73
C ALA A 25 -17.10 8.04 -0.13
N VAL A 26 -17.72 7.08 -0.82
CA VAL A 26 -17.05 6.15 -1.73
C VAL A 26 -16.37 6.91 -2.87
N ALA A 27 -17.08 7.78 -3.58
CA ALA A 27 -16.53 8.54 -4.71
C ALA A 27 -15.28 9.36 -4.31
N TYR A 28 -15.30 9.99 -3.13
CA TYR A 28 -14.13 10.72 -2.64
C TYR A 28 -12.97 9.81 -2.25
N THR A 29 -13.24 8.66 -1.63
CA THR A 29 -12.17 7.70 -1.30
C THR A 29 -11.51 7.11 -2.55
N GLU A 30 -12.28 6.91 -3.63
CA GLU A 30 -11.75 6.55 -4.95
C GLU A 30 -10.91 7.68 -5.55
N TYR A 31 -11.43 8.91 -5.51
CA TYR A 31 -10.71 10.08 -6.00
C TYR A 31 -9.35 10.27 -5.29
N PHE A 32 -9.31 10.12 -3.95
CA PHE A 32 -8.05 10.22 -3.21
C PHE A 32 -7.05 9.14 -3.60
N ARG A 33 -7.53 7.90 -3.84
CA ARG A 33 -6.69 6.81 -4.35
C ARG A 33 -6.13 7.14 -5.72
N ASP A 34 -6.94 7.68 -6.62
CA ASP A 34 -6.51 8.09 -7.96
C ASP A 34 -5.43 9.18 -7.91
N VAL A 35 -5.62 10.20 -7.07
CA VAL A 35 -4.63 11.27 -6.89
C VAL A 35 -3.34 10.72 -6.31
N ALA A 36 -3.41 9.91 -5.25
CA ALA A 36 -2.23 9.29 -4.64
C ALA A 36 -1.48 8.39 -5.63
N THR A 37 -2.20 7.62 -6.43
CA THR A 37 -1.63 6.76 -7.48
C THR A 37 -0.94 7.59 -8.55
N LYS A 38 -1.52 8.71 -8.97
CA LYS A 38 -0.90 9.62 -9.94
C LYS A 38 0.38 10.25 -9.40
N ILE A 39 0.40 10.67 -8.13
CA ILE A 39 1.60 11.22 -7.50
C ILE A 39 2.69 10.14 -7.40
N MET A 40 2.35 8.94 -6.93
CA MET A 40 3.28 7.82 -6.84
C MET A 40 3.88 7.43 -8.20
N ASN A 41 3.10 7.49 -9.27
CA ASN A 41 3.58 7.21 -10.63
C ASN A 41 4.23 8.42 -11.31
N HIS A 42 4.17 9.61 -10.74
CA HIS A 42 4.86 10.78 -11.28
C HIS A 42 6.26 10.87 -10.68
N ASP A 43 6.36 10.66 -9.37
CA ASP A 43 7.61 10.79 -8.61
C ASP A 43 8.32 9.43 -8.53
N TYR A 44 8.73 8.91 -9.69
CA TYR A 44 9.59 7.73 -9.73
C TYR A 44 10.91 8.05 -9.03
N LEU A 45 11.09 7.50 -7.82
CA LEU A 45 12.41 7.43 -7.22
C LEU A 45 13.21 6.40 -8.00
N MET A 46 14.17 6.87 -8.79
CA MET A 46 15.11 5.99 -9.47
C MET A 46 15.85 5.17 -8.39
N ILE A 47 15.73 3.84 -8.46
CA ILE A 47 16.36 2.90 -7.51
C ILE A 47 17.86 2.70 -7.87
N GLY A 48 18.29 3.22 -9.03
CA GLY A 48 19.69 3.24 -9.52
C GLY A 48 20.15 4.63 -9.96
N ASN A 49 21.18 4.70 -10.80
CA ASN A 49 21.64 5.94 -11.42
C ASN A 49 21.21 6.04 -12.88
N GLU A 50 21.35 7.22 -13.51
CA GLU A 50 21.08 7.39 -14.94
C GLU A 50 21.99 6.44 -15.74
N HIS A 51 21.38 5.57 -16.57
CA HIS A 51 22.02 4.47 -17.30
C HIS A 51 22.43 3.23 -16.51
N ASP A 52 21.97 3.09 -15.26
CA ASP A 52 22.22 1.89 -14.46
C ASP A 52 21.12 0.83 -14.66
N ILE A 53 21.52 -0.45 -14.72
CA ILE A 53 20.58 -1.58 -14.74
C ILE A 53 20.49 -2.12 -13.33
N VAL A 54 19.40 -1.80 -12.64
CA VAL A 54 19.12 -2.34 -11.30
C VAL A 54 18.45 -3.70 -11.44
N GLU A 55 19.14 -4.74 -10.98
CA GLU A 55 18.54 -6.06 -10.79
C GLU A 55 17.89 -6.09 -9.40
N VAL A 56 16.57 -6.24 -9.37
CA VAL A 56 15.82 -6.42 -8.11
C VAL A 56 15.62 -7.91 -7.89
N ASP A 57 16.26 -8.48 -6.87
CA ASP A 57 16.05 -9.88 -6.50
C ASP A 57 14.86 -9.99 -5.54
N GLU A 58 13.81 -10.66 -5.97
CA GLU A 58 12.57 -10.84 -5.19
C GLU A 58 12.52 -12.24 -4.58
N THR A 59 12.60 -12.33 -3.25
CA THR A 59 12.42 -13.59 -2.51
C THR A 59 11.09 -13.60 -1.77
N HIS A 60 10.19 -14.49 -2.18
CA HIS A 60 8.93 -14.73 -1.47
C HIS A 60 9.10 -15.83 -0.41
N LEU A 61 9.09 -15.43 0.86
CA LEU A 61 9.12 -16.36 1.99
C LEU A 61 7.70 -16.69 2.43
N PHE A 62 7.35 -17.97 2.39
CA PHE A 62 6.12 -18.51 2.97
C PHE A 62 6.45 -19.53 4.06
N ARG A 63 5.51 -19.76 4.97
CA ARG A 63 5.67 -20.75 6.03
C ARG A 63 5.82 -22.14 5.42
N ALA A 64 7.05 -22.65 5.32
CA ALA A 64 7.31 -23.96 4.76
C ALA A 64 6.71 -25.06 5.66
N LYS A 65 6.12 -26.09 5.04
CA LYS A 65 5.53 -27.27 5.71
C LYS A 65 6.52 -27.98 6.67
N TYR A 66 7.82 -27.80 6.46
CA TYR A 66 8.91 -28.44 7.21
C TYR A 66 9.75 -27.47 8.06
N ASN A 67 9.47 -26.16 8.07
CA ASN A 67 10.15 -25.18 8.95
C ASN A 67 9.47 -25.11 10.33
N VAL A 68 9.38 -26.25 11.01
CA VAL A 68 8.87 -26.31 12.38
C VAL A 68 9.89 -25.63 13.31
N GLY A 69 9.51 -24.49 13.90
CA GLY A 69 10.30 -23.81 14.93
C GLY A 69 10.88 -22.43 14.55
N ARG A 70 10.80 -22.00 13.28
CA ARG A 70 11.15 -20.63 12.89
C ARG A 70 9.89 -19.76 12.87
N VAL A 71 9.85 -18.77 13.77
CA VAL A 71 8.78 -17.76 13.79
C VAL A 71 9.04 -16.78 12.65
N MET A 72 8.20 -16.80 11.63
CA MET A 72 8.17 -15.71 10.66
C MET A 72 7.38 -14.55 11.28
N ALA A 73 7.79 -13.31 10.99
CA ALA A 73 7.07 -12.13 11.45
C ALA A 73 5.62 -12.07 10.91
N TRP A 74 5.36 -12.68 9.74
CA TRP A 74 4.06 -12.73 9.07
C TRP A 74 3.84 -14.08 8.35
N HIS A 75 2.60 -14.38 7.93
CA HIS A 75 2.24 -15.63 7.23
C HIS A 75 2.92 -15.81 5.86
N ALA A 76 3.19 -14.70 5.18
CA ALA A 76 3.96 -14.61 3.95
C ALA A 76 4.69 -13.26 3.96
N VAL A 77 5.93 -13.22 3.48
CA VAL A 77 6.78 -12.02 3.46
C VAL A 77 7.50 -11.96 2.11
N TRP A 78 7.39 -10.83 1.44
CA TRP A 78 8.25 -10.49 0.31
C TRP A 78 9.50 -9.78 0.82
N LEU A 79 10.65 -10.29 0.42
CA LEU A 79 11.93 -9.63 0.61
C LEU A 79 12.44 -9.18 -0.75
N PHE A 80 12.81 -7.92 -0.84
CA PHE A 80 13.42 -7.33 -2.03
C PHE A 80 14.86 -7.02 -1.67
N GLY A 81 15.79 -7.68 -2.36
CA GLY A 81 17.22 -7.41 -2.28
C GLY A 81 17.66 -6.44 -3.36
N ASN A 82 18.72 -5.69 -3.05
CA ASN A 82 19.50 -4.88 -3.98
C ASN A 82 20.97 -5.31 -3.85
#